data_AF-A0A7W0JC00-F1
#
_entry.id   AF-A0A7W0JC00-F1
#
_cell.length_a   1.000
_cell.length_b   1.000
_cell.length_c   1.000
_cell.angle_alpha   90.00
_cell.angle_beta   90.00
_cell.angle_gamma   90.00
#
_symmetry.space_group_name_H-M   'P 1'
#
loop_
_entity.id
_entity.type
_entity.pdbx_description
1 polymer ?
#
loop_
_entity_poly.entity_id
_entity_poly.type
_entity_poly.pdbx_seq_one_letter_code
_entity_poly.pdbx_strand_id
1 'polypeptide(L)'
;MPPSRAQHPARSMPYPARSVVVTLGATLVFTGAAWPVAIGSAVTTEPVAARSVDSRRPQQIVPPVRHTSVSPTVRGFAIPAAGAQDVSAAVPGGAGTEGGGRLVAHLRRPVEGFSMLGVTWASGVPTAGVSVQLRTLRDGRWSEWTQAHVDPDEGPAAAEDSSVRDGTSAVWVGESAAVDVAVYSTSTTPRGLRVDAIDPGTSASDLTSASHAKTTAQPTAPTTAALAGRASTFPVMPDIVRREQWGADESLGDQCWAPRFGTTFKMVFVHHTVGSSDYTRSESPAIVRGIYAYHTQSRGWCDIGYNFLVDRYGTVFAGRAGGIRNSVRGAHAGDYNVDTTGISLMGNFEDASPTDAMKSALVRLIAWRMGTAYHGAYQGAIVEGKWFKRISGHRDAMATACPGQRVYDWLPRLRKRVAQRLGDYQSKIEQKWLSAGGPKGSFGSVRRGEQRESHGAHTTFQHGRIYTSAAGVFSLRPGPILRKFVRGNEVNGDLGYPTSGIRGPRKGYAADFAGGSIFWSKATRNHILVRSVVLKRYRAERAAIGPLGFPKTAVITSDKAAIARFQNGTITFDRKTKKVTVTYS
;
A
#
# COMPACT_ATOMS: atom_id res chain seq x y z
N MET A 1 -36.68 38.45 -20.34
CA MET A 1 -35.78 37.78 -21.30
C MET A 1 -34.44 37.51 -20.63
N PRO A 2 -34.10 36.26 -20.28
CA PRO A 2 -32.76 35.90 -19.81
C PRO A 2 -31.90 35.36 -20.97
N PRO A 3 -30.56 35.57 -20.97
CA PRO A 3 -29.73 35.14 -22.09
C PRO A 3 -29.34 33.65 -22.01
N SER A 4 -29.59 33.02 -23.16
CA SER A 4 -29.08 31.77 -23.76
C SER A 4 -27.84 31.10 -23.14
N ARG A 5 -28.03 29.81 -22.85
CA ARG A 5 -27.04 28.80 -22.44
C ARG A 5 -26.35 28.21 -23.69
N ALA A 6 -25.06 28.50 -23.88
CA ALA A 6 -24.28 27.90 -24.97
C ALA A 6 -23.97 26.42 -24.69
N GLN A 7 -24.45 25.53 -25.56
CA GLN A 7 -24.11 24.11 -25.60
C GLN A 7 -22.81 23.93 -26.41
N HIS A 8 -21.77 23.36 -25.82
CA HIS A 8 -20.63 22.83 -26.56
C HIS A 8 -20.79 21.31 -26.77
N PRO A 9 -20.51 20.78 -27.97
CA PRO A 9 -20.78 19.38 -28.30
C PRO A 9 -19.72 18.45 -27.70
N ALA A 10 -20.20 17.35 -27.10
CA ALA A 10 -19.37 16.24 -26.65
C ALA A 10 -18.75 15.50 -27.86
N ARG A 11 -17.45 15.66 -28.06
CA ARG A 11 -16.68 14.79 -28.98
C ARG A 11 -16.43 13.44 -28.30
N SER A 12 -17.11 12.41 -28.78
CA SER A 12 -16.79 11.01 -28.54
C SER A 12 -15.51 10.63 -29.31
N MET A 13 -14.41 10.36 -28.60
CA MET A 13 -13.25 9.70 -29.21
C MET A 13 -13.33 8.19 -29.00
N PRO A 14 -13.18 7.37 -30.05
CA PRO A 14 -13.15 5.91 -29.93
C PRO A 14 -11.79 5.43 -29.41
N TYR A 15 -11.80 4.43 -28.55
CA TYR A 15 -10.60 3.68 -28.13
C TYR A 15 -10.08 2.83 -29.31
N PRO A 16 -8.75 2.71 -29.54
CA PRO A 16 -8.26 1.84 -30.59
C PRO A 16 -8.41 0.36 -30.20
N ALA A 17 -9.09 -0.40 -31.05
CA ALA A 17 -9.08 -1.85 -31.03
C ALA A 17 -7.67 -2.36 -31.42
N ARG A 18 -7.13 -3.32 -30.67
CA ARG A 18 -5.87 -4.00 -31.02
C ARG A 18 -6.16 -5.10 -32.04
N SER A 19 -5.65 -4.94 -33.26
CA SER A 19 -5.64 -5.99 -34.29
C SER A 19 -4.61 -7.06 -33.96
N VAL A 20 -5.02 -8.33 -34.03
CA VAL A 20 -4.12 -9.50 -33.92
C VAL A 20 -3.61 -9.81 -35.33
N VAL A 21 -2.30 -9.66 -35.54
CA VAL A 21 -1.64 -10.13 -36.76
C VAL A 21 -1.10 -11.53 -36.47
N VAL A 22 -1.67 -12.54 -37.14
CA VAL A 22 -1.14 -13.90 -37.19
C VAL A 22 -0.10 -13.93 -38.30
N THR A 23 1.16 -14.21 -37.95
CA THR A 23 2.23 -14.42 -38.95
C THR A 23 2.57 -15.90 -38.97
N LEU A 24 2.42 -16.52 -40.15
CA LEU A 24 2.80 -17.90 -40.44
C LEU A 24 4.32 -18.07 -40.33
N GLY A 25 4.76 -19.13 -39.65
CA GLY A 25 6.17 -19.47 -39.45
C GLY A 25 6.83 -20.00 -40.72
N ALA A 26 8.06 -19.54 -40.98
CA ALA A 26 8.98 -20.15 -41.92
C ALA A 26 10.03 -20.95 -41.14
N THR A 27 10.10 -22.25 -41.43
CA THR A 27 11.08 -23.20 -40.88
C THR A 27 12.44 -22.95 -41.54
N LEU A 28 13.47 -22.63 -40.75
CA LEU A 28 14.86 -22.62 -41.21
C LEU A 28 15.56 -23.89 -40.74
N VAL A 29 15.99 -24.71 -41.69
CA VAL A 29 16.84 -25.89 -41.50
C VAL A 29 18.28 -25.42 -41.38
N PHE A 30 18.96 -25.76 -40.28
CA PHE A 30 20.41 -25.62 -40.17
C PHE A 30 21.07 -26.99 -40.37
N THR A 31 21.86 -27.09 -41.44
CA THR A 31 22.79 -28.18 -41.74
C THR A 31 24.04 -28.06 -40.86
N GLY A 32 24.65 -29.20 -40.56
CA GLY A 32 25.54 -29.40 -39.41
C GLY A 32 26.98 -28.88 -39.55
N ALA A 33 27.67 -28.95 -38.42
CA ALA A 33 29.11 -29.07 -38.33
C ALA A 33 29.45 -29.88 -37.07
N ALA A 34 29.99 -31.08 -37.28
CA ALA A 34 30.44 -32.01 -36.24
C ALA A 34 31.86 -31.66 -35.79
N TRP A 35 32.12 -31.72 -34.49
CA TRP A 35 33.47 -31.71 -33.88
C TRP A 35 33.55 -32.80 -32.80
N PRO A 36 34.75 -33.35 -32.55
CA PRO A 36 34.93 -34.77 -32.24
C PRO A 36 34.64 -35.13 -30.78
N VAL A 37 34.16 -36.35 -30.58
CA VAL A 37 34.00 -37.01 -29.29
C VAL A 37 35.36 -37.55 -28.86
N ALA A 38 35.89 -37.06 -27.74
CA ALA A 38 36.96 -37.72 -27.00
C ALA A 38 36.34 -38.77 -26.06
N ILE A 39 36.66 -40.04 -26.32
CA ILE A 39 36.29 -41.19 -25.51
C ILE A 39 37.41 -41.43 -24.49
N GLY A 40 37.03 -41.59 -23.23
CA GLY A 40 37.82 -42.33 -22.25
C GLY A 40 38.14 -41.56 -20.96
N SER A 41 37.45 -41.88 -19.87
CA SER A 41 37.99 -42.82 -18.87
C SER A 41 37.05 -43.00 -17.66
N ALA A 42 36.87 -44.26 -17.30
CA ALA A 42 36.54 -44.81 -15.98
C ALA A 42 35.35 -44.21 -15.19
N VAL A 43 34.21 -44.90 -15.27
CA VAL A 43 33.16 -44.85 -14.26
C VAL A 43 33.58 -45.74 -13.08
N THR A 44 34.00 -45.14 -11.97
CA THR A 44 34.00 -45.80 -10.67
C THR A 44 32.61 -45.64 -10.05
N THR A 45 31.85 -46.72 -9.98
CA THR A 45 30.59 -46.78 -9.23
C THR A 45 30.89 -46.92 -7.74
N GLU A 46 30.82 -45.81 -6.99
CA GLU A 46 30.61 -45.90 -5.54
C GLU A 46 29.10 -46.01 -5.23
N PRO A 47 28.69 -46.88 -4.31
CA PRO A 47 27.29 -46.94 -3.89
C PRO A 47 26.97 -45.69 -3.07
N VAL A 48 26.01 -44.89 -3.56
CA VAL A 48 25.42 -43.81 -2.76
C VAL A 48 24.67 -44.47 -1.59
N ALA A 49 25.32 -44.52 -0.43
CA ALA A 49 24.64 -44.81 0.82
C ALA A 49 23.56 -43.74 1.03
N ALA A 50 22.30 -44.19 1.08
CA ALA A 50 21.17 -43.34 1.42
C ALA A 50 21.41 -42.73 2.81
N ARG A 51 21.82 -41.46 2.85
CA ARG A 51 21.80 -40.69 4.10
C ARG A 51 20.35 -40.48 4.48
N SER A 52 19.89 -41.25 5.45
CA SER A 52 18.68 -40.96 6.21
C SER A 52 18.81 -39.56 6.79
N VAL A 53 17.94 -38.65 6.33
CA VAL A 53 17.79 -37.33 6.95
C VAL A 53 17.17 -37.57 8.33
N ASP A 54 18.00 -37.52 9.37
CA ASP A 54 17.53 -37.51 10.74
C ASP A 54 16.73 -36.21 10.98
N SER A 55 15.41 -36.35 11.03
CA SER A 55 14.43 -35.28 11.16
C SER A 55 14.31 -34.72 12.58
N ARG A 56 15.30 -34.94 13.45
CA ARG A 56 15.29 -34.52 14.86
C ARG A 56 16.29 -33.41 15.23
N ARG A 57 16.63 -32.51 14.30
CA ARG A 57 17.25 -31.23 14.71
C ARG A 57 16.12 -30.32 15.24
N PRO A 58 16.09 -30.00 16.55
CA PRO A 58 15.09 -29.05 17.04
C PRO A 58 15.29 -27.75 16.27
N GLN A 59 14.26 -27.31 15.54
CA GLN A 59 14.20 -25.95 15.06
C GLN A 59 14.35 -25.08 16.30
N GLN A 60 15.41 -24.27 16.34
CA GLN A 60 15.54 -23.24 17.36
C GLN A 60 14.33 -22.34 17.18
N ILE A 61 13.31 -22.53 18.01
CA ILE A 61 12.13 -21.68 18.04
C ILE A 61 12.66 -20.33 18.51
N VAL A 62 13.00 -19.47 17.56
CA VAL A 62 13.23 -18.06 17.85
C VAL A 62 11.90 -17.59 18.45
N PRO A 63 11.87 -17.17 19.72
CA PRO A 63 10.63 -16.72 20.33
C PRO A 63 10.02 -15.63 19.44
N PRO A 64 8.68 -15.59 19.27
CA PRO A 64 8.07 -14.52 18.50
C PRO A 64 8.53 -13.19 19.11
N VAL A 65 9.22 -12.37 18.32
CA VAL A 65 9.62 -11.03 18.73
C VAL A 65 8.31 -10.31 19.07
N ARG A 66 8.10 -10.03 20.36
CA ARG A 66 6.99 -9.17 20.76
C ARG A 66 7.31 -7.79 20.25
N HIS A 67 6.63 -7.40 19.17
CA HIS A 67 6.70 -6.04 18.66
C HIS A 67 5.97 -5.13 19.66
N THR A 68 6.74 -4.37 20.44
CA THR A 68 6.22 -3.33 21.33
C THR A 68 6.22 -2.01 20.59
N SER A 69 5.17 -1.20 20.78
CA SER A 69 5.18 0.20 20.37
C SER A 69 6.35 0.92 21.03
N VAL A 70 6.89 1.91 20.33
CA VAL A 70 7.91 2.82 20.84
C VAL A 70 7.28 4.21 20.86
N SER A 71 7.20 4.82 22.04
CA SER A 71 6.66 6.18 22.20
C SER A 71 7.79 7.20 21.98
N PRO A 72 7.78 7.97 20.88
CA PRO A 72 8.75 9.02 20.62
C PRO A 72 8.55 10.19 21.59
N THR A 73 9.61 10.93 21.88
CA THR A 73 9.53 12.16 22.68
C THR A 73 9.66 13.38 21.78
N VAL A 74 8.71 14.31 21.85
CA VAL A 74 8.72 15.58 21.10
C VAL A 74 8.92 16.74 22.07
N ARG A 75 10.01 17.48 21.91
CA ARG A 75 10.31 18.67 22.72
C ARG A 75 10.27 19.93 21.85
N GLY A 76 9.30 20.77 22.13
CA GLY A 76 9.05 22.00 21.37
C GLY A 76 9.66 23.25 22.00
N PHE A 77 10.24 24.09 21.16
CA PHE A 77 10.85 25.35 21.58
C PHE A 77 10.41 26.49 20.66
N ALA A 78 9.90 27.57 21.25
CA ALA A 78 9.56 28.77 20.49
C ALA A 78 10.82 29.36 19.86
N ILE A 79 10.74 29.78 18.60
CA ILE A 79 11.82 30.49 17.89
C ILE A 79 11.54 31.99 18.04
N PRO A 80 12.31 32.73 18.84
CA PRO A 80 12.09 34.16 19.02
C PRO A 80 12.43 34.94 17.75
N ALA A 81 11.91 36.18 17.65
CA ALA A 81 12.33 37.11 16.62
C ALA A 81 13.84 37.35 16.70
N ALA A 82 14.51 37.45 15.55
CA ALA A 82 15.96 37.63 15.50
C ALA A 82 16.37 38.98 16.12
N GLY A 83 17.33 38.94 17.04
CA GLY A 83 17.93 40.13 17.66
C GLY A 83 19.12 40.66 16.87
N ALA A 84 19.60 41.86 17.22
CA ALA A 84 20.73 42.51 16.53
C ALA A 84 22.03 41.67 16.56
N GLN A 85 22.24 40.85 17.60
CA GLN A 85 23.39 39.95 17.72
C GLN A 85 23.28 38.68 16.85
N ASP A 86 22.07 38.29 16.45
CA ASP A 86 21.87 37.13 15.56
C ASP A 86 22.29 37.46 14.12
N VAL A 87 22.13 38.72 13.72
CA VAL A 87 22.51 39.25 12.40
C VAL A 87 24.03 39.32 12.24
N SER A 88 24.79 39.41 13.34
CA SER A 88 26.26 39.46 13.33
C SER A 88 26.94 38.10 13.56
N ALA A 89 26.22 37.10 14.08
CA ALA A 89 26.70 35.73 14.14
C ALA A 89 26.77 35.12 12.74
N ALA A 90 27.62 34.10 12.53
CA ALA A 90 27.81 33.38 11.26
C ALA A 90 26.59 32.52 10.84
N VAL A 91 25.44 33.15 10.76
CA VAL A 91 24.20 32.72 10.12
C VAL A 91 24.37 33.10 8.64
N PRO A 92 24.26 32.16 7.67
CA PRO A 92 24.58 32.43 6.28
C PRO A 92 23.83 33.66 5.79
N GLY A 93 24.56 34.68 5.35
CA GLY A 93 23.96 35.85 4.73
C GLY A 93 23.45 35.48 3.34
N GLY A 94 22.23 34.97 3.22
CA GLY A 94 21.42 34.91 1.99
C GLY A 94 22.00 34.20 0.75
N ALA A 95 23.25 33.74 0.76
CA ALA A 95 23.91 33.09 -0.37
C ALA A 95 23.46 31.62 -0.46
N GLY A 96 22.20 31.43 -0.86
CA GLY A 96 21.53 30.14 -0.93
C GLY A 96 20.02 30.23 -0.69
N THR A 97 19.50 31.38 -0.24
CA THR A 97 18.05 31.59 -0.26
C THR A 97 17.64 31.94 -1.68
N GLU A 98 16.85 31.07 -2.34
CA GLU A 98 16.06 31.50 -3.49
C GLU A 98 15.16 32.66 -3.02
N GLY A 99 15.60 33.92 -3.22
CA GLY A 99 14.76 35.11 -3.03
C GLY A 99 15.21 36.19 -2.04
N GLY A 100 16.41 36.13 -1.43
CA GLY A 100 16.96 37.31 -0.72
C GLY A 100 16.20 37.78 0.53
N GLY A 101 15.54 36.87 1.25
CA GLY A 101 14.81 37.19 2.48
C GLY A 101 15.72 37.62 3.65
N ARG A 102 15.19 38.46 4.56
CA ARG A 102 15.90 38.86 5.79
C ARG A 102 15.74 37.81 6.88
N LEU A 103 16.73 37.67 7.77
CA LEU A 103 16.60 36.87 8.98
C LEU A 103 15.48 37.47 9.86
N VAL A 104 14.46 36.68 10.16
CA VAL A 104 13.28 37.12 10.92
C VAL A 104 13.14 36.42 12.28
N ALA A 105 13.69 35.23 12.43
CA ALA A 105 13.68 34.48 13.68
C ALA A 105 14.92 33.58 13.76
N HIS A 106 15.45 33.40 14.96
CA HIS A 106 16.66 32.61 15.19
C HIS A 106 16.58 31.92 16.56
N LEU A 107 17.02 30.66 16.63
CA LEU A 107 17.14 29.93 17.87
C LEU A 107 18.37 29.04 17.84
N ARG A 108 19.29 29.28 18.77
CA ARG A 108 20.41 28.39 19.04
C ARG A 108 20.39 27.93 20.48
N ARG A 109 20.35 26.61 20.72
CA ARG A 109 20.34 26.07 22.08
C ARG A 109 20.80 24.61 22.20
N PRO A 110 21.39 24.23 23.35
CA PRO A 110 21.61 22.83 23.69
C PRO A 110 20.28 22.07 23.82
N VAL A 111 20.25 20.87 23.24
CA VAL A 111 19.16 19.88 23.33
C VAL A 111 19.80 18.51 23.18
N GLU A 112 19.73 17.67 24.19
CA GLU A 112 20.35 16.34 24.12
C GLU A 112 19.33 15.26 23.78
N GLY A 113 19.80 14.22 23.09
CA GLY A 113 19.03 13.01 22.79
C GLY A 113 17.90 13.27 21.80
N PHE A 114 18.21 13.89 20.65
CA PHE A 114 17.27 14.00 19.54
C PHE A 114 17.98 13.63 18.23
N SER A 115 17.21 13.08 17.30
CA SER A 115 17.72 12.66 15.99
C SER A 115 16.92 13.21 14.81
N MET A 116 15.84 13.95 15.09
CA MET A 116 14.98 14.55 14.08
C MET A 116 14.53 15.95 14.49
N LEU A 117 14.41 16.82 13.49
CA LEU A 117 13.93 18.19 13.64
C LEU A 117 12.77 18.47 12.71
N GLY A 118 11.88 19.37 13.11
CA GLY A 118 10.95 20.04 12.22
C GLY A 118 10.56 21.40 12.76
N VAL A 119 10.21 22.32 11.87
CA VAL A 119 9.83 23.69 12.24
C VAL A 119 8.38 23.92 11.84
N THR A 120 7.57 24.40 12.78
CA THR A 120 6.14 24.66 12.57
C THR A 120 5.76 26.09 12.93
N TRP A 121 4.66 26.58 12.37
CA TRP A 121 4.04 27.87 12.66
C TRP A 121 2.51 27.75 12.61
N ALA A 122 1.80 28.84 12.95
CA ALA A 122 0.35 28.87 12.87
C ALA A 122 -0.15 28.66 11.42
N SER A 123 -1.23 27.89 11.25
CA SER A 123 -1.83 27.63 9.94
C SER A 123 -2.33 28.89 9.23
N GLY A 124 -2.30 28.89 7.90
CA GLY A 124 -2.89 29.95 7.07
C GLY A 124 -2.03 31.21 6.99
N VAL A 125 -0.77 31.12 7.42
CA VAL A 125 0.22 32.18 7.18
C VAL A 125 0.80 31.99 5.78
N PRO A 126 0.77 33.00 4.90
CA PRO A 126 1.45 32.92 3.60
C PRO A 126 2.93 32.56 3.78
N THR A 127 3.34 31.45 3.18
CA THR A 127 4.71 30.92 3.28
C THR A 127 5.58 31.32 2.09
N ALA A 128 5.03 32.06 1.12
CA ALA A 128 5.76 32.54 -0.04
C ALA A 128 6.95 33.38 0.43
N GLY A 129 8.17 32.95 0.06
CA GLY A 129 9.42 33.59 0.45
C GLY A 129 9.91 33.27 1.87
N VAL A 130 9.29 32.31 2.56
CA VAL A 130 9.81 31.77 3.83
C VAL A 130 10.82 30.67 3.52
N SER A 131 12.02 30.77 4.11
CA SER A 131 13.04 29.74 4.07
C SER A 131 13.49 29.41 5.49
N VAL A 132 13.67 28.13 5.79
CA VAL A 132 14.13 27.65 7.08
C VAL A 132 15.45 26.93 6.88
N GLN A 133 16.48 27.38 7.58
CA GLN A 133 17.77 26.69 7.64
C GLN A 133 17.98 26.11 9.04
N LEU A 134 18.57 24.92 9.09
CA LEU A 134 18.92 24.23 10.31
C LEU A 134 20.34 23.69 10.25
N ARG A 135 20.99 23.59 11.40
CA ARG A 135 22.20 22.80 11.63
C ARG A 135 22.19 22.22 13.04
N THR A 136 22.95 21.16 13.26
CA THR A 136 23.04 20.51 14.57
C THR A 136 24.48 20.36 15.02
N LEU A 137 24.65 20.27 16.34
CA LEU A 137 25.93 19.95 16.95
C LEU A 137 25.99 18.45 17.19
N ARG A 138 26.91 17.76 16.51
CA ARG A 138 27.19 16.34 16.66
C ARG A 138 28.68 16.16 16.89
N ASP A 139 29.05 15.36 17.90
CA ASP A 139 30.45 15.07 18.23
C ASP A 139 31.33 16.33 18.38
N GLY A 140 30.76 17.38 18.99
CA GLY A 140 31.43 18.67 19.21
C GLY A 140 31.60 19.54 17.95
N ARG A 141 31.03 19.14 16.80
CA ARG A 141 31.10 19.87 15.53
C ARG A 141 29.73 20.25 15.01
N TRP A 142 29.60 21.49 14.56
CA TRP A 142 28.38 21.93 13.88
C TRP A 142 28.37 21.37 12.47
N SER A 143 27.22 20.87 12.03
CA SER A 143 26.99 20.54 10.64
C SER A 143 26.99 21.81 9.77
N GLU A 144 27.13 21.61 8.46
CA GLU A 144 26.74 22.63 7.48
C GLU A 144 25.25 22.96 7.62
N TRP A 145 24.89 24.16 7.17
CA TRP A 145 23.49 24.58 7.13
C TRP A 145 22.74 23.80 6.05
N THR A 146 21.60 23.24 6.45
CA THR A 146 20.68 22.53 5.56
C THR A 146 19.38 23.29 5.48
N GLN A 147 18.88 23.52 4.27
CA GLN A 147 17.55 24.10 4.08
C GLN A 147 16.48 23.03 4.32
N ALA A 148 15.62 23.26 5.32
CA ALA A 148 14.43 22.47 5.53
C ALA A 148 13.37 22.86 4.48
N HIS A 149 12.81 21.86 3.81
CA HIS A 149 11.81 22.09 2.79
C HIS A 149 10.51 22.57 3.41
N VAL A 150 10.04 23.73 2.98
CA VAL A 150 8.72 24.29 3.35
C VAL A 150 7.73 23.83 2.30
N ASP A 151 6.72 23.06 2.71
CA ASP A 151 5.66 22.62 1.80
C ASP A 151 4.30 23.07 2.33
N PRO A 152 3.77 24.22 1.84
CA PRO A 152 2.53 24.79 2.35
C PRO A 152 1.29 23.99 1.98
N ASP A 153 1.34 23.22 0.88
CA ASP A 153 0.18 22.43 0.43
C ASP A 153 0.32 20.94 0.81
N GLU A 154 1.44 20.54 1.45
CA GLU A 154 1.57 19.23 2.08
C GLU A 154 0.84 19.23 3.43
N GLY A 155 -0.29 18.56 3.47
CA GLY A 155 -1.10 18.41 4.66
C GLY A 155 -2.40 17.67 4.42
N PRO A 156 -3.18 17.44 5.49
CA PRO A 156 -4.53 16.97 5.33
C PRO A 156 -5.39 18.03 4.64
N ALA A 157 -6.42 17.61 3.91
CA ALA A 157 -7.42 18.56 3.44
C ALA A 157 -8.03 19.32 4.64
N ALA A 158 -8.45 20.58 4.45
CA ALA A 158 -8.90 21.55 5.48
C ALA A 158 -9.97 21.06 6.50
N ALA A 159 -10.47 19.83 6.35
CA ALA A 159 -11.47 19.19 7.19
C ALA A 159 -10.89 18.22 8.26
N GLU A 160 -9.57 18.18 8.51
CA GLU A 160 -8.96 17.27 9.51
C GLU A 160 -8.45 17.94 10.80
N ASP A 161 -9.11 19.02 11.27
CA ASP A 161 -8.97 19.69 12.61
C ASP A 161 -8.41 21.13 12.58
N SER A 162 -8.85 21.92 13.57
CA SER A 162 -8.50 23.30 13.90
C SER A 162 -7.16 23.48 14.60
N SER A 163 -6.48 22.39 14.98
CA SER A 163 -5.17 22.39 15.66
C SER A 163 -3.96 22.20 14.72
N VAL A 164 -4.20 22.10 13.41
CA VAL A 164 -3.16 21.87 12.40
C VAL A 164 -2.18 23.03 12.34
N ARG A 165 -0.88 22.70 12.23
CA ARG A 165 0.20 23.66 12.07
C ARG A 165 0.89 23.47 10.72
N ASP A 166 1.12 24.60 10.05
CA ASP A 166 1.97 24.63 8.86
C ASP A 166 3.43 24.42 9.29
N GLY A 167 4.26 23.92 8.40
CA GLY A 167 5.62 23.59 8.77
C GLY A 167 6.50 23.12 7.63
N THR A 168 7.75 22.83 7.98
CA THR A 168 8.68 22.14 7.10
C THR A 168 8.36 20.65 7.03
N SER A 169 9.00 19.93 6.11
CA SER A 169 9.20 18.48 6.24
C SER A 169 10.07 18.16 7.47
N ALA A 170 9.96 16.94 8.00
CA ALA A 170 10.82 16.47 9.10
C ALA A 170 12.21 16.10 8.56
N VAL A 171 13.27 16.57 9.23
CA VAL A 171 14.65 16.37 8.80
C VAL A 171 15.36 15.43 9.77
N TRP A 172 15.83 14.29 9.25
CA TRP A 172 16.74 13.41 9.99
C TRP A 172 18.12 14.04 10.07
N VAL A 173 18.60 14.22 11.29
CA VAL A 173 19.90 14.84 11.62
C VAL A 173 20.83 13.89 12.37
N GLY A 174 20.31 12.72 12.79
CA GLY A 174 21.01 11.79 13.66
C GLY A 174 21.26 12.36 15.05
N GLU A 175 21.76 11.52 15.96
CA GLU A 175 21.95 11.92 17.37
C GLU A 175 22.76 13.21 17.48
N SER A 176 22.15 14.20 18.13
CA SER A 176 22.61 15.59 18.20
C SER A 176 22.46 16.15 19.62
N ALA A 177 23.34 17.10 19.97
CA ALA A 177 23.44 17.71 21.30
C ALA A 177 23.00 19.19 21.34
N ALA A 178 22.85 19.83 20.19
CA ALA A 178 22.31 21.18 20.07
C ALA A 178 21.69 21.41 18.70
N VAL A 179 20.80 22.40 18.65
CA VAL A 179 20.14 22.85 17.42
C VAL A 179 20.38 24.33 17.21
N ASP A 180 20.50 24.70 15.95
CA ASP A 180 20.58 26.08 15.49
C ASP A 180 19.63 26.24 14.28
N VAL A 181 18.64 27.11 14.41
CA VAL A 181 17.57 27.32 13.42
C VAL A 181 17.50 28.79 13.05
N ALA A 182 17.56 29.07 11.75
CA ALA A 182 17.41 30.40 11.18
C ALA A 182 16.21 30.42 10.23
N VAL A 183 15.30 31.37 10.42
CA VAL A 183 14.13 31.57 9.56
C VAL A 183 14.29 32.89 8.82
N TYR A 184 14.19 32.81 7.49
CA TYR A 184 14.23 33.95 6.59
C TYR A 184 12.86 34.19 5.98
N SER A 185 12.53 35.45 5.74
CA SER A 185 11.30 35.83 5.04
C SER A 185 11.50 37.08 4.21
N THR A 186 10.85 37.14 3.03
CA THR A 186 10.84 38.32 2.15
C THR A 186 9.74 39.33 2.49
N SER A 187 8.76 38.94 3.31
CA SER A 187 7.57 39.76 3.58
C SER A 187 7.26 39.86 5.08
N THR A 188 6.80 38.76 5.68
CA THR A 188 6.27 38.71 7.05
C THR A 188 6.88 37.58 7.85
N THR A 189 7.10 37.79 9.15
CA THR A 189 7.52 36.74 10.08
C THR A 189 6.33 35.83 10.41
N PRO A 190 6.41 34.51 10.18
CA PRO A 190 5.35 33.60 10.59
C PRO A 190 5.11 33.64 12.10
N ARG A 191 3.83 33.66 12.49
CA ARG A 191 3.45 33.69 13.91
C ARG A 191 3.55 32.31 14.54
N GLY A 192 3.94 32.28 15.80
CA GLY A 192 3.99 31.06 16.60
C GLY A 192 5.05 30.07 16.09
N LEU A 193 6.18 30.56 15.58
CA LEU A 193 7.30 29.71 15.16
C LEU A 193 7.81 28.85 16.31
N ARG A 194 7.98 27.56 16.02
CA ARG A 194 8.45 26.53 16.95
C ARG A 194 9.34 25.55 16.21
N VAL A 195 10.47 25.19 16.81
CA VAL A 195 11.22 24.00 16.40
C VAL A 195 10.90 22.86 17.35
N ASP A 196 10.73 21.67 16.79
CA ASP A 196 10.54 20.42 17.51
C ASP A 196 11.75 19.54 17.37
N ALA A 197 12.38 19.22 18.51
CA ALA A 197 13.44 18.22 18.61
C ALA A 197 12.84 16.88 19.05
N ILE A 198 12.98 15.89 18.18
CA ILE A 198 12.28 14.61 18.29
C ILE A 198 13.30 13.50 18.55
N ASP A 199 13.08 12.78 19.64
CA ASP A 199 13.66 11.47 19.90
C ASP A 199 12.69 10.40 19.36
N PRO A 200 13.03 9.69 18.27
CA PRO A 200 12.19 8.64 17.72
C PRO A 200 12.14 7.36 18.58
N GLY A 201 12.98 7.27 19.61
CA GLY A 201 13.19 6.07 20.41
C GLY A 201 13.84 4.92 19.63
N THR A 202 14.18 3.85 20.34
CA THR A 202 14.75 2.62 19.76
C THR A 202 13.95 1.40 20.18
N SER A 203 13.98 0.35 19.35
CA SER A 203 13.41 -0.95 19.66
C SER A 203 14.39 -2.06 19.32
N ALA A 204 14.37 -3.15 20.09
CA ALA A 204 15.05 -4.39 19.71
C ALA A 204 14.57 -4.92 18.33
N SER A 205 13.34 -4.57 17.92
CA SER A 205 12.80 -4.93 16.61
C SER A 205 13.48 -4.18 15.46
N ASP A 206 14.18 -3.07 15.71
CA ASP A 206 14.77 -2.24 14.66
C ASP A 206 15.83 -3.01 13.85
N LEU A 207 16.62 -3.86 14.52
CA LEU A 207 17.57 -4.76 13.88
C LEU A 207 16.89 -5.81 13.01
N THR A 208 15.73 -6.31 13.44
CA THR A 208 14.96 -7.32 12.70
C THR A 208 14.22 -6.72 11.51
N SER A 209 13.67 -5.51 11.65
CA SER A 209 13.05 -4.74 10.57
C SER A 209 14.08 -4.34 9.52
N ALA A 210 15.30 -4.01 9.94
CA ALA A 210 16.46 -3.86 9.06
C ALA A 210 16.83 -5.18 8.34
N SER A 211 16.74 -6.33 9.02
CA SER A 211 17.07 -7.63 8.43
C SER A 211 16.04 -8.16 7.41
N HIS A 212 14.79 -7.69 7.43
CA HIS A 212 13.76 -8.06 6.45
C HIS A 212 14.18 -7.70 5.00
N ALA A 213 15.09 -6.75 4.83
CA ALA A 213 15.68 -6.39 3.54
C ALA A 213 16.91 -7.24 3.13
N LYS A 214 17.40 -8.16 3.98
CA LYS A 214 18.53 -9.07 3.65
C LYS A 214 18.05 -10.32 2.92
N THR A 215 16.85 -10.82 3.24
CA THR A 215 16.23 -11.98 2.57
C THR A 215 15.83 -11.70 1.12
N THR A 216 15.81 -10.43 0.69
CA THR A 216 15.48 -9.99 -0.67
C THR A 216 16.69 -9.51 -1.49
N ALA A 217 17.90 -9.51 -0.91
CA ALA A 217 19.11 -9.00 -1.56
C ALA A 217 19.92 -10.05 -2.35
N GLN A 218 19.36 -11.22 -2.64
CA GLN A 218 19.97 -12.14 -3.60
C GLN A 218 18.92 -12.92 -4.42
N PRO A 219 18.54 -12.39 -5.58
CA PRO A 219 18.70 -13.14 -6.81
C PRO A 219 20.14 -12.89 -7.29
N THR A 220 20.96 -13.93 -7.33
CA THR A 220 22.13 -13.94 -8.22
C THR A 220 21.72 -13.35 -9.57
N ALA A 221 22.50 -12.39 -10.09
CA ALA A 221 22.23 -11.77 -11.38
C ALA A 221 21.89 -12.87 -12.40
N PRO A 222 20.72 -12.85 -13.05
CA PRO A 222 20.45 -13.85 -14.07
C PRO A 222 21.45 -13.63 -15.20
N THR A 223 22.29 -14.63 -15.45
CA THR A 223 22.99 -14.77 -16.73
C THR A 223 21.96 -14.55 -17.84
N THR A 224 22.37 -13.87 -18.91
CA THR A 224 21.53 -13.48 -20.06
C THR A 224 20.70 -14.64 -20.66
N ALA A 225 21.07 -15.89 -20.38
CA ALA A 225 20.31 -17.10 -20.73
C ALA A 225 19.02 -17.35 -19.90
N ALA A 226 18.87 -16.80 -18.69
CA ALA A 226 17.70 -17.03 -17.82
C ALA A 226 16.50 -16.08 -18.07
N LEU A 227 16.62 -15.19 -19.06
CA LEU A 227 15.56 -14.27 -19.50
C LEU A 227 14.70 -14.83 -20.65
N ALA A 228 15.06 -15.98 -21.21
CA ALA A 228 14.22 -16.71 -22.15
C ALA A 228 13.39 -17.75 -21.38
N GLY A 229 12.14 -17.43 -21.03
CA GLY A 229 11.15 -18.43 -20.62
C GLY A 229 10.47 -18.29 -19.26
N ARG A 230 10.65 -17.22 -18.49
CA ARG A 230 9.79 -16.98 -17.32
C ARG A 230 8.45 -16.38 -17.77
N ALA A 231 7.40 -17.19 -17.69
CA ALA A 231 6.01 -16.74 -17.82
C ALA A 231 5.78 -15.45 -17.03
N SER A 232 5.09 -14.48 -17.66
CA SER A 232 4.76 -13.18 -17.06
C SER A 232 4.16 -13.37 -15.65
N THR A 233 4.88 -12.89 -14.64
CA THR A 233 4.49 -13.08 -13.24
C THR A 233 3.57 -11.94 -12.82
N PHE A 234 2.32 -12.25 -12.47
CA PHE A 234 1.42 -11.33 -11.78
C PHE A 234 2.18 -10.55 -10.69
N PRO A 235 1.97 -9.22 -10.57
CA PRO A 235 2.78 -8.44 -9.66
C PRO A 235 2.37 -8.73 -8.21
N VAL A 236 3.23 -9.48 -7.51
CA VAL A 236 3.06 -9.81 -6.10
C VAL A 236 3.36 -8.62 -5.20
N MET A 237 2.67 -8.56 -4.06
CA MET A 237 2.95 -7.60 -3.00
C MET A 237 4.40 -7.78 -2.53
N PRO A 238 5.23 -6.72 -2.51
CA PRO A 238 6.56 -6.81 -1.94
C PRO A 238 6.47 -7.03 -0.42
N ASP A 239 7.57 -7.47 0.18
CA ASP A 239 7.70 -7.45 1.63
C ASP A 239 7.59 -6.00 2.13
N ILE A 240 6.73 -5.80 3.12
CA ILE A 240 6.42 -4.49 3.71
C ILE A 240 6.58 -4.63 5.22
N VAL A 241 7.45 -3.82 5.81
CA VAL A 241 7.56 -3.67 7.26
C VAL A 241 6.28 -3.00 7.75
N ARG A 242 5.48 -3.76 8.49
CA ARG A 242 4.18 -3.33 9.02
C ARG A 242 4.40 -2.35 10.19
N ARG A 243 3.34 -1.63 10.56
CA ARG A 243 3.35 -0.61 11.62
C ARG A 243 3.87 -1.13 12.94
N GLU A 244 3.37 -2.29 13.36
CA GLU A 244 3.86 -2.98 14.56
C GLU A 244 5.36 -3.34 14.47
N GLN A 245 5.86 -3.73 13.30
CA GLN A 245 7.27 -4.13 13.13
C GLN A 245 8.24 -2.94 13.22
N TRP A 246 7.83 -1.74 12.79
CA TRP A 246 8.63 -0.53 12.99
C TRP A 246 8.33 0.19 14.32
N GLY A 247 7.48 -0.39 15.18
CA GLY A 247 7.23 0.12 16.53
C GLY A 247 6.28 1.32 16.57
N ALA A 248 5.30 1.39 15.66
CA ALA A 248 4.28 2.44 15.67
C ALA A 248 3.54 2.51 17.01
N ASP A 249 3.53 3.68 17.63
CA ASP A 249 2.63 3.99 18.74
C ASP A 249 1.33 4.57 18.19
N GLU A 250 0.33 3.71 17.98
CA GLU A 250 -0.95 4.11 17.35
C GLU A 250 -1.69 5.18 18.17
N SER A 251 -1.39 5.33 19.46
CA SER A 251 -2.03 6.34 20.32
C SER A 251 -1.72 7.78 19.89
N LEU A 252 -0.62 7.99 19.17
CA LEU A 252 -0.25 9.30 18.64
C LEU A 252 -1.24 9.81 17.57
N GLY A 253 -2.08 8.95 17.02
CA GLY A 253 -3.11 9.28 16.03
C GLY A 253 -4.54 9.34 16.58
N ASP A 254 -4.75 9.09 17.89
CA ASP A 254 -6.08 8.89 18.49
C ASP A 254 -6.98 10.14 18.44
N GLN A 255 -6.42 11.33 18.16
CA GLN A 255 -7.21 12.53 17.87
C GLN A 255 -8.19 12.33 16.69
N CYS A 256 -7.98 11.33 15.84
CA CYS A 256 -8.85 11.03 14.71
C CYS A 256 -9.53 9.66 14.85
N TRP A 257 -10.87 9.69 14.95
CA TRP A 257 -11.77 8.54 15.20
C TRP A 257 -11.59 7.32 14.28
N ALA A 258 -11.07 7.45 13.05
CA ALA A 258 -10.71 6.34 12.17
C ALA A 258 -9.92 6.77 10.89
N PRO A 259 -9.15 5.84 10.27
CA PRO A 259 -8.61 6.05 8.92
C PRO A 259 -9.71 6.29 7.87
N ARG A 260 -9.50 7.28 7.01
CA ARG A 260 -10.41 7.61 5.90
C ARG A 260 -9.97 6.90 4.63
N PHE A 261 -10.91 6.34 3.89
CA PHE A 261 -10.63 5.59 2.66
C PHE A 261 -11.24 6.26 1.44
N GLY A 262 -10.48 6.30 0.35
CA GLY A 262 -10.98 6.58 -0.99
C GLY A 262 -11.89 5.47 -1.53
N THR A 263 -12.45 5.72 -2.71
CA THR A 263 -13.35 4.81 -3.40
C THR A 263 -12.62 3.84 -4.32
N THR A 264 -11.41 4.20 -4.76
CA THR A 264 -10.58 3.43 -5.70
C THR A 264 -9.10 3.78 -5.53
N PHE A 265 -8.21 3.04 -6.19
CA PHE A 265 -6.84 3.49 -6.43
C PHE A 265 -6.76 4.06 -7.86
N LYS A 266 -6.17 5.25 -8.04
CA LYS A 266 -5.98 5.89 -9.34
C LYS A 266 -4.50 6.00 -9.71
N MET A 267 -3.66 6.48 -8.81
CA MET A 267 -2.28 6.82 -9.17
C MET A 267 -1.35 6.93 -7.96
N VAL A 268 -0.07 7.10 -8.24
CA VAL A 268 1.00 7.31 -7.26
C VAL A 268 1.62 8.69 -7.42
N PHE A 269 1.81 9.38 -6.30
CA PHE A 269 2.76 10.48 -6.18
C PHE A 269 4.03 9.98 -5.51
N VAL A 270 5.17 10.20 -6.16
CA VAL A 270 6.50 9.92 -5.61
C VAL A 270 6.99 11.17 -4.89
N HIS A 271 7.46 10.96 -3.66
CA HIS A 271 7.95 11.97 -2.73
C HIS A 271 9.39 11.67 -2.31
N HIS A 272 10.02 12.63 -1.65
CA HIS A 272 11.18 12.41 -0.80
C HIS A 272 10.94 12.99 0.60
N THR A 273 11.73 12.59 1.61
CA THR A 273 11.56 13.11 2.98
C THR A 273 12.39 14.36 3.28
N VAL A 274 13.34 14.73 2.40
CA VAL A 274 14.28 15.86 2.58
C VAL A 274 15.22 15.68 3.78
N GLY A 275 15.37 14.44 4.26
CA GLY A 275 16.31 14.10 5.34
C GLY A 275 17.72 13.81 4.83
N SER A 276 18.70 13.78 5.73
CA SER A 276 20.01 13.19 5.45
C SER A 276 19.84 11.76 4.91
N SER A 277 20.67 11.39 3.93
CA SER A 277 20.77 10.01 3.44
C SER A 277 21.83 9.19 4.19
N ASP A 278 22.50 9.81 5.17
CA ASP A 278 23.53 9.21 6.01
C ASP A 278 22.92 8.60 7.27
N TYR A 279 22.21 7.48 7.07
CA TYR A 279 21.65 6.66 8.15
C TYR A 279 21.91 5.19 7.86
N THR A 280 22.10 4.42 8.93
CA THR A 280 22.24 2.97 8.94
C THR A 280 20.90 2.28 8.72
N ARG A 281 20.93 1.00 8.34
CA ARG A 281 19.69 0.23 8.11
C ARG A 281 18.85 0.10 9.38
N SER A 282 19.49 -0.02 10.54
CA SER A 282 18.84 -0.08 11.85
C SER A 282 18.16 1.22 12.26
N GLU A 283 18.57 2.37 11.71
CA GLU A 283 17.93 3.65 11.97
C GLU A 283 16.69 3.90 11.10
N SER A 284 16.46 3.08 10.07
CA SER A 284 15.32 3.28 9.14
C SER A 284 13.95 3.24 9.84
N PRO A 285 13.67 2.29 10.76
CA PRO A 285 12.45 2.32 11.57
C PRO A 285 12.33 3.58 12.46
N ALA A 286 13.44 4.04 13.04
CA ALA A 286 13.47 5.24 13.88
C ALA A 286 13.12 6.50 13.08
N ILE A 287 13.64 6.63 11.85
CA ILE A 287 13.24 7.73 10.95
C ILE A 287 11.74 7.71 10.69
N VAL A 288 11.15 6.54 10.41
CA VAL A 288 9.71 6.41 10.18
C VAL A 288 8.90 6.83 11.42
N ARG A 289 9.33 6.40 12.62
CA ARG A 289 8.72 6.83 13.90
C ARG A 289 8.83 8.33 14.13
N GLY A 290 9.99 8.93 13.86
CA GLY A 290 10.20 10.36 13.98
C GLY A 290 9.26 11.16 13.05
N ILE A 291 9.14 10.75 11.78
CA ILE A 291 8.23 11.40 10.82
C ILE A 291 6.78 11.24 11.31
N TYR A 292 6.41 10.07 11.83
CA TYR A 292 5.08 9.85 12.39
C TYR A 292 4.80 10.79 13.57
N ALA A 293 5.72 10.88 14.54
CA ALA A 293 5.60 11.77 15.69
C ALA A 293 5.55 13.25 15.28
N TYR A 294 6.36 13.66 14.30
CA TYR A 294 6.32 15.03 13.79
C TYR A 294 4.95 15.34 13.17
N HIS A 295 4.46 14.47 12.28
CA HIS A 295 3.17 14.71 11.63
C HIS A 295 2.03 14.78 12.65
N THR A 296 2.00 13.91 13.65
CA THR A 296 0.90 13.89 14.61
C THR A 296 1.03 14.91 15.74
N GLN A 297 2.19 14.97 16.38
CA GLN A 297 2.38 15.75 17.62
C GLN A 297 2.86 17.19 17.34
N SER A 298 3.54 17.42 16.22
CA SER A 298 4.02 18.77 15.85
C SER A 298 3.11 19.46 14.86
N ARG A 299 2.65 18.75 13.81
CA ARG A 299 1.76 19.31 12.78
C ARG A 299 0.27 19.10 13.06
N GLY A 300 -0.10 18.27 14.04
CA GLY A 300 -1.48 18.01 14.43
C GLY A 300 -2.25 17.08 13.48
N TRP A 301 -1.56 16.31 12.65
CA TRP A 301 -2.22 15.41 11.69
C TRP A 301 -2.74 14.15 12.37
N CYS A 302 -3.71 13.48 11.74
CA CYS A 302 -4.24 12.21 12.24
C CYS A 302 -3.25 11.04 12.23
N ASP A 303 -2.28 11.05 11.29
CA ASP A 303 -1.32 9.97 11.10
C ASP A 303 -0.15 10.48 10.24
N ILE A 304 0.85 9.63 10.00
CA ILE A 304 1.88 9.87 8.99
C ILE A 304 1.24 10.12 7.62
N GLY A 305 1.61 11.22 6.95
CA GLY A 305 0.94 11.65 5.71
C GLY A 305 1.13 10.73 4.50
N TYR A 306 2.24 9.97 4.45
CA TYR A 306 2.54 9.06 3.35
C TYR A 306 1.88 7.69 3.52
N ASN A 307 1.50 7.06 2.41
CA ASN A 307 0.99 5.68 2.45
C ASN A 307 2.12 4.66 2.63
N PHE A 308 3.27 4.92 2.02
CA PHE A 308 4.47 4.10 2.12
C PHE A 308 5.72 4.95 2.19
N LEU A 309 6.77 4.42 2.83
CA LEU A 309 8.11 4.99 2.80
C LEU A 309 9.08 3.93 2.28
N VAL A 310 10.13 4.35 1.58
CA VAL A 310 11.18 3.45 1.05
C VAL A 310 12.55 3.98 1.44
N ASP A 311 13.33 3.16 2.13
CA ASP A 311 14.69 3.53 2.55
C ASP A 311 15.73 3.30 1.45
N ARG A 312 16.96 3.79 1.67
CA ARG A 312 18.11 3.60 0.76
C ARG A 312 18.54 2.14 0.60
N TYR A 313 18.05 1.24 1.45
CA TYR A 313 18.35 -0.19 1.45
C TYR A 313 17.30 -1.01 0.71
N GLY A 314 16.22 -0.39 0.22
CA GLY A 314 15.12 -1.04 -0.48
C GLY A 314 14.05 -1.65 0.44
N THR A 315 14.08 -1.32 1.74
CA THR A 315 13.01 -1.67 2.70
C THR A 315 11.80 -0.79 2.42
N VAL A 316 10.61 -1.41 2.37
CA VAL A 316 9.33 -0.69 2.24
C VAL A 316 8.62 -0.70 3.59
N PHE A 317 8.27 0.47 4.10
CA PHE A 317 7.52 0.64 5.34
C PHE A 317 6.07 1.01 5.05
N ALA A 318 5.14 0.41 5.78
CA ALA A 318 3.76 0.85 5.81
C ALA A 318 3.67 2.19 6.55
N GLY A 319 3.16 3.23 5.89
CA GLY A 319 2.86 4.52 6.50
C GLY A 319 1.44 4.52 7.07
N ARG A 320 0.54 5.33 6.49
CA ARG A 320 -0.82 5.57 6.99
C ARG A 320 -1.61 4.29 7.28
N ALA A 321 -2.23 4.22 8.47
CA ALA A 321 -2.88 3.05 9.02
C ALA A 321 -3.99 2.50 8.11
N GLY A 322 -4.07 1.17 8.00
CA GLY A 322 -5.02 0.49 7.11
C GLY A 322 -4.70 0.58 5.61
N GLY A 323 -3.57 1.21 5.22
CA GLY A 323 -3.26 1.54 3.83
C GLY A 323 -2.71 0.44 2.93
N ILE A 324 -2.09 -0.62 3.48
CA ILE A 324 -1.33 -1.60 2.67
C ILE A 324 -2.13 -2.08 1.46
N ARG A 325 -3.32 -2.65 1.69
CA ARG A 325 -4.19 -3.17 0.63
C ARG A 325 -5.33 -2.23 0.24
N ASN A 326 -5.52 -1.13 0.95
CA ASN A 326 -6.64 -0.23 0.72
C ASN A 326 -6.18 1.08 0.08
N SER A 327 -7.13 1.87 -0.40
CA SER A 327 -6.90 3.26 -0.77
C SER A 327 -7.13 4.15 0.46
N VAL A 328 -6.30 4.02 1.49
CA VAL A 328 -6.37 4.97 2.61
C VAL A 328 -5.96 6.35 2.08
N ARG A 329 -6.75 7.38 2.39
CA ARG A 329 -6.45 8.77 2.05
C ARG A 329 -5.14 9.16 2.74
N GLY A 330 -4.22 9.81 2.04
CA GLY A 330 -2.98 10.38 2.57
C GLY A 330 -3.13 11.82 3.10
N ALA A 331 -2.04 12.41 3.55
CA ALA A 331 -1.90 13.83 3.86
C ALA A 331 -0.61 14.38 3.21
N HIS A 332 -0.34 13.94 1.97
CA HIS A 332 0.93 14.13 1.29
C HIS A 332 0.85 15.04 0.07
N ALA A 333 -0.34 15.40 -0.43
CA ALA A 333 -0.48 16.23 -1.64
C ALA A 333 -1.80 17.02 -1.66
N GLY A 334 -2.10 17.77 -0.59
CA GLY A 334 -3.27 18.63 -0.47
C GLY A 334 -4.60 18.01 -0.95
N ASP A 335 -5.27 18.68 -1.89
CA ASP A 335 -6.54 18.22 -2.46
C ASP A 335 -6.43 16.88 -3.21
N TYR A 336 -5.23 16.51 -3.66
CA TYR A 336 -4.97 15.29 -4.44
C TYR A 336 -4.76 14.05 -3.58
N ASN A 337 -4.99 14.12 -2.26
CA ASN A 337 -4.84 13.01 -1.32
C ASN A 337 -5.85 11.86 -1.51
N VAL A 338 -6.97 12.10 -2.22
CA VAL A 338 -8.06 11.11 -2.40
C VAL A 338 -7.77 10.19 -3.58
N ASP A 339 -7.96 8.88 -3.38
CA ASP A 339 -7.74 7.84 -4.39
C ASP A 339 -6.30 7.76 -4.95
N THR A 340 -5.34 8.48 -4.36
CA THR A 340 -3.92 8.42 -4.71
C THR A 340 -3.11 7.69 -3.64
N THR A 341 -1.85 7.42 -3.93
CA THR A 341 -0.92 6.79 -2.98
C THR A 341 0.39 7.58 -3.00
N GLY A 342 0.73 8.19 -1.87
CA GLY A 342 2.01 8.85 -1.65
C GLY A 342 3.07 7.85 -1.21
N ILE A 343 4.17 7.79 -1.95
CA ILE A 343 5.33 6.97 -1.60
C ILE A 343 6.53 7.89 -1.40
N SER A 344 7.03 7.99 -0.16
CA SER A 344 8.16 8.86 0.16
C SER A 344 9.48 8.10 0.22
N LEU A 345 10.44 8.55 -0.58
CA LEU A 345 11.80 8.04 -0.59
C LEU A 345 12.59 8.72 0.54
N MET A 346 13.12 7.94 1.47
CA MET A 346 13.81 8.47 2.66
C MET A 346 15.21 9.00 2.27
N GLY A 347 15.32 10.33 2.17
CA GLY A 347 16.51 11.06 1.76
C GLY A 347 16.17 12.38 1.07
N ASN A 348 17.21 13.08 0.59
CA ASN A 348 17.11 14.25 -0.26
C ASN A 348 17.72 13.90 -1.63
N PHE A 349 16.99 14.19 -2.71
CA PHE A 349 17.34 13.79 -4.07
C PHE A 349 17.34 14.96 -5.06
N GLU A 350 17.53 16.19 -4.59
CA GLU A 350 17.88 17.31 -5.48
C GLU A 350 19.19 17.00 -6.21
N ASP A 351 20.24 16.65 -5.45
CA ASP A 351 21.56 16.37 -6.04
C ASP A 351 21.93 14.88 -6.05
N ALA A 352 21.55 14.15 -5.00
CA ALA A 352 21.89 12.75 -4.83
C ALA A 352 20.96 11.83 -5.64
N SER A 353 21.52 10.79 -6.27
CA SER A 353 20.72 9.77 -6.96
C SER A 353 20.22 8.72 -5.98
N PRO A 354 18.97 8.22 -6.11
CA PRO A 354 18.50 7.11 -5.30
C PRO A 354 19.28 5.84 -5.62
N THR A 355 19.52 5.01 -4.59
CA THR A 355 20.24 3.74 -4.72
C THR A 355 19.46 2.74 -5.59
N ASP A 356 20.16 1.76 -6.16
CA ASP A 356 19.49 0.74 -6.98
C ASP A 356 18.53 -0.15 -6.18
N ALA A 357 18.82 -0.38 -4.89
CA ALA A 357 17.94 -1.08 -3.98
C ALA A 357 16.62 -0.32 -3.77
N MET A 358 16.70 0.98 -3.49
CA MET A 358 15.53 1.87 -3.36
C MET A 358 14.73 1.93 -4.66
N LYS A 359 15.40 2.16 -5.80
CA LYS A 359 14.76 2.18 -7.13
C LYS A 359 14.02 0.87 -7.43
N SER A 360 14.64 -0.27 -7.09
CA SER A 360 14.05 -1.59 -7.34
C SER A 360 12.88 -1.89 -6.41
N ALA A 361 12.95 -1.48 -5.15
CA ALA A 361 11.82 -1.55 -4.22
C ALA A 361 10.64 -0.69 -4.69
N LEU A 362 10.89 0.55 -5.11
CA LEU A 362 9.87 1.45 -5.64
C LEU A 362 9.17 0.85 -6.88
N VAL A 363 9.94 0.30 -7.84
CA VAL A 363 9.38 -0.37 -9.02
C VAL A 363 8.49 -1.55 -8.62
N ARG A 364 8.92 -2.40 -7.67
CA ARG A 364 8.11 -3.54 -7.19
C ARG A 364 6.82 -3.08 -6.54
N LEU A 365 6.88 -2.07 -5.68
CA LEU A 365 5.76 -1.50 -4.96
C LEU A 365 4.72 -0.88 -5.90
N ILE A 366 5.17 -0.02 -6.83
CA ILE A 366 4.27 0.63 -7.80
C ILE A 366 3.67 -0.41 -8.75
N ALA A 367 4.46 -1.36 -9.27
CA ALA A 367 3.95 -2.41 -10.14
C ALA A 367 2.88 -3.26 -9.45
N TRP A 368 3.05 -3.58 -8.16
CA TRP A 368 2.02 -4.27 -7.39
C TRP A 368 0.74 -3.43 -7.24
N ARG A 369 0.84 -2.18 -6.78
CA ARG A 369 -0.34 -1.31 -6.62
C ARG A 369 -1.10 -1.11 -7.94
N MET A 370 -0.36 -0.86 -9.02
CA MET A 370 -0.92 -0.63 -10.36
C MET A 370 -1.52 -1.91 -10.96
N GLY A 371 -0.78 -3.02 -10.95
CA GLY A 371 -1.21 -4.24 -11.60
C GLY A 371 -2.38 -4.92 -10.90
N THR A 372 -2.41 -4.91 -9.57
CA THR A 372 -3.57 -5.43 -8.81
C THR A 372 -4.82 -4.56 -8.99
N ALA A 373 -4.67 -3.30 -9.41
CA ALA A 373 -5.76 -2.40 -9.76
C ALA A 373 -6.06 -2.34 -11.27
N TYR A 374 -5.41 -3.18 -12.09
CA TYR A 374 -5.59 -3.23 -13.55
C TYR A 374 -5.29 -1.89 -14.24
N HIS A 375 -4.19 -1.24 -13.83
CA HIS A 375 -3.72 0.01 -14.40
C HIS A 375 -2.37 -0.16 -15.09
N GLY A 376 -2.26 0.39 -16.31
CA GLY A 376 -1.02 0.46 -17.06
C GLY A 376 -0.15 1.64 -16.63
N ALA A 377 1.18 1.45 -16.61
CA ALA A 377 2.13 2.46 -16.15
C ALA A 377 2.14 3.77 -16.97
N TYR A 378 1.72 3.71 -18.24
CA TYR A 378 1.66 4.86 -19.15
C TYR A 378 0.27 5.50 -19.24
N GLN A 379 -0.73 4.94 -18.58
CA GLN A 379 -2.06 5.54 -18.54
C GLN A 379 -2.06 6.83 -17.72
N GLY A 380 -2.96 7.75 -18.06
CA GLY A 380 -3.27 8.91 -17.25
C GLY A 380 -4.40 8.66 -16.25
N ALA A 381 -4.57 9.58 -15.31
CA ALA A 381 -5.71 9.65 -14.38
C ALA A 381 -6.11 11.10 -14.15
N ILE A 382 -7.40 11.32 -13.88
CA ILE A 382 -7.92 12.62 -13.43
C ILE A 382 -8.15 12.55 -11.92
N VAL A 383 -7.55 13.50 -11.20
CA VAL A 383 -7.68 13.68 -9.74
C VAL A 383 -7.99 15.16 -9.52
N GLU A 384 -9.09 15.45 -8.81
CA GLU A 384 -9.59 16.83 -8.60
C GLU A 384 -9.60 17.68 -9.89
N GLY A 385 -10.15 17.12 -10.98
CA GLY A 385 -10.28 17.82 -12.27
C GLY A 385 -8.98 17.97 -13.08
N LYS A 386 -7.80 17.71 -12.48
CA LYS A 386 -6.50 17.79 -13.15
C LYS A 386 -6.04 16.44 -13.69
N TRP A 387 -5.48 16.44 -14.89
CA TRP A 387 -4.92 15.24 -15.52
C TRP A 387 -3.46 15.02 -15.08
N PHE A 388 -3.13 13.77 -14.77
CA PHE A 388 -1.80 13.34 -14.38
C PHE A 388 -1.38 12.07 -15.11
N LYS A 389 -0.07 11.87 -15.24
CA LYS A 389 0.48 10.52 -15.47
C LYS A 389 0.26 9.71 -14.18
N ARG A 390 -0.12 8.44 -14.28
CA ARG A 390 -0.42 7.62 -13.07
C ARG A 390 0.76 7.40 -12.12
N ILE A 391 1.97 7.68 -12.57
CA ILE A 391 3.17 7.76 -11.73
C ILE A 391 3.69 9.17 -11.94
N SER A 392 3.55 10.04 -10.95
CA SER A 392 3.93 11.44 -11.02
C SER A 392 4.75 11.84 -9.80
N GLY A 393 5.54 12.90 -9.92
CA GLY A 393 6.25 13.49 -8.78
C GLY A 393 5.30 14.41 -8.00
N HIS A 394 5.63 14.70 -6.74
CA HIS A 394 4.86 15.65 -5.95
C HIS A 394 4.73 17.02 -6.63
N ARG A 395 5.83 17.52 -7.22
CA ARG A 395 5.88 18.75 -8.01
C ARG A 395 4.96 18.82 -9.23
N ASP A 396 4.44 17.69 -9.70
CA ASP A 396 3.43 17.70 -10.76
C ASP A 396 2.06 18.19 -10.22
N ALA A 397 1.80 17.99 -8.92
CA ALA A 397 0.55 18.34 -8.25
C ALA A 397 0.59 19.75 -7.63
N MET A 398 1.71 20.11 -7.00
CA MET A 398 1.86 21.30 -6.13
C MET A 398 3.15 22.07 -6.42
N ALA A 399 3.27 23.29 -5.87
CA ALA A 399 4.47 24.12 -5.97
C ALA A 399 5.51 23.69 -4.93
N THR A 400 6.32 22.68 -5.28
CA THR A 400 7.27 22.01 -4.37
C THR A 400 8.47 21.50 -5.16
N ALA A 401 9.64 21.38 -4.52
CA ALA A 401 10.82 20.77 -5.15
C ALA A 401 10.76 19.22 -5.07
N CYS A 402 9.93 18.67 -4.18
CA CYS A 402 9.71 17.23 -4.04
C CYS A 402 9.29 16.57 -5.38
N PRO A 403 9.85 15.41 -5.79
CA PRO A 403 10.68 14.46 -5.04
C PRO A 403 12.20 14.66 -5.18
N GLY A 404 12.66 15.85 -5.54
CA GLY A 404 14.05 16.09 -5.89
C GLY A 404 14.33 15.92 -7.37
N GLN A 405 15.21 16.76 -7.91
CA GLN A 405 15.56 16.78 -9.32
C GLN A 405 16.00 15.41 -9.86
N ARG A 406 16.87 14.67 -9.14
CA ARG A 406 17.34 13.34 -9.60
C ARG A 406 16.23 12.29 -9.69
N VAL A 407 15.28 12.32 -8.76
CA VAL A 407 14.12 11.40 -8.81
C VAL A 407 13.15 11.83 -9.91
N TYR A 408 12.92 13.14 -10.05
CA TYR A 408 12.02 13.69 -11.07
C TYR A 408 12.47 13.31 -12.48
N ASP A 409 13.76 13.50 -12.80
CA ASP A 409 14.37 13.12 -14.08
C ASP A 409 14.30 11.62 -14.34
N TRP A 410 14.24 10.81 -13.28
CA TRP A 410 14.14 9.37 -13.37
C TRP A 410 12.70 8.85 -13.59
N LEU A 411 11.66 9.67 -13.37
CA LEU A 411 10.25 9.25 -13.50
C LEU A 411 9.91 8.57 -14.85
N PRO A 412 10.41 9.02 -16.03
CA PRO A 412 10.19 8.32 -17.29
C PRO A 412 10.75 6.88 -17.28
N ARG A 413 11.95 6.68 -16.73
CA ARG A 413 12.58 5.35 -16.62
C ARG A 413 11.89 4.49 -15.57
N LEU A 414 11.40 5.10 -14.47
CA LEU A 414 10.54 4.42 -13.50
C LEU A 414 9.27 3.85 -14.17
N ARG A 415 8.54 4.67 -14.94
CA ARG A 415 7.34 4.21 -15.69
C ARG A 415 7.67 3.05 -16.63
N LYS A 416 8.80 3.12 -17.35
CA LYS A 416 9.28 2.03 -18.21
C LYS A 416 9.54 0.74 -17.43
N ARG A 417 10.26 0.81 -16.30
CA ARG A 417 10.55 -0.37 -15.45
C ARG A 417 9.28 -0.96 -14.84
N VAL A 418 8.32 -0.12 -14.44
CA VAL A 418 7.01 -0.59 -13.96
C VAL A 418 6.25 -1.27 -15.09
N ALA A 419 6.19 -0.69 -16.29
CA ALA A 419 5.54 -1.31 -17.45
C ALA A 419 6.14 -2.69 -17.78
N GLN A 420 7.47 -2.78 -17.82
CA GLN A 420 8.19 -4.05 -18.02
C GLN A 420 7.83 -5.09 -16.97
N ARG A 421 7.66 -4.67 -15.71
CA ARG A 421 7.32 -5.58 -14.61
C ARG A 421 5.85 -6.01 -14.62
N LEU A 422 4.93 -5.15 -15.06
CA LEU A 422 3.53 -5.53 -15.27
C LEU A 422 3.43 -6.63 -16.34
N GLY A 423 4.27 -6.55 -17.38
CA GLY A 423 4.31 -7.52 -18.47
C GLY A 423 2.96 -7.70 -19.15
N ASP A 424 2.75 -8.88 -19.73
CA ASP A 424 1.51 -9.22 -20.45
C ASP A 424 0.58 -10.14 -19.63
N TYR A 425 0.74 -10.19 -18.31
CA TYR A 425 -0.07 -11.06 -17.46
C TYR A 425 -1.56 -10.79 -17.66
N GLN A 426 -2.33 -11.86 -17.91
CA GLN A 426 -3.76 -11.77 -18.15
C GLN A 426 -4.55 -12.24 -16.93
N SER A 427 -5.13 -11.32 -16.18
CA SER A 427 -6.03 -11.67 -15.08
C SER A 427 -7.38 -12.14 -15.62
N LYS A 428 -7.79 -13.35 -15.24
CA LYS A 428 -9.16 -13.85 -15.51
C LYS A 428 -10.22 -12.96 -14.86
N ILE A 429 -9.90 -12.32 -13.73
CA ILE A 429 -10.80 -11.39 -13.06
C ILE A 429 -10.91 -10.09 -13.85
N GLU A 430 -9.79 -9.53 -14.30
CA GLU A 430 -9.76 -8.35 -15.16
C GLU A 430 -10.57 -8.58 -16.45
N GLN A 431 -10.37 -9.70 -17.14
CA GLN A 431 -11.14 -10.04 -18.34
C GLN A 431 -12.65 -10.06 -18.08
N LYS A 432 -13.08 -10.70 -16.98
CA LYS A 432 -14.49 -10.72 -16.58
C LYS A 432 -15.02 -9.32 -16.25
N TRP A 433 -14.21 -8.49 -15.60
CA TRP A 433 -14.56 -7.10 -15.25
C TRP A 433 -14.66 -6.21 -16.49
N LEU A 434 -13.72 -6.30 -17.42
CA LEU A 434 -13.73 -5.59 -18.70
C LEU A 434 -14.93 -6.01 -19.56
N SER A 435 -15.25 -7.31 -19.63
CA SER A 435 -16.47 -7.79 -20.32
C SER A 435 -17.78 -7.26 -19.70
N ALA A 436 -17.73 -6.82 -18.44
CA ALA A 436 -18.85 -6.25 -17.71
C ALA A 436 -18.87 -4.71 -17.76
N GLY A 437 -18.05 -4.10 -18.62
CA GLY A 437 -17.98 -2.65 -18.88
C GLY A 437 -16.85 -1.91 -18.15
N GLY A 438 -15.96 -2.63 -17.45
CA GLY A 438 -14.82 -2.03 -16.75
C GLY A 438 -15.25 -0.99 -15.69
N PRO A 439 -14.52 0.14 -15.55
CA PRO A 439 -14.83 1.17 -14.54
C PRO A 439 -16.22 1.81 -14.68
N LYS A 440 -16.76 1.92 -15.90
CA LYS A 440 -18.11 2.44 -16.18
C LYS A 440 -19.17 1.35 -16.17
N GLY A 441 -18.74 0.10 -15.98
CA GLY A 441 -19.57 -1.07 -16.04
C GLY A 441 -20.28 -1.34 -14.72
N SER A 442 -20.98 -2.46 -14.72
CA SER A 442 -21.83 -2.86 -13.60
C SER A 442 -21.10 -3.10 -12.28
N PHE A 443 -19.78 -3.33 -12.28
CA PHE A 443 -18.97 -3.50 -11.06
C PHE A 443 -18.34 -2.19 -10.55
N GLY A 444 -18.27 -1.15 -11.38
CA GLY A 444 -17.51 0.06 -11.08
C GLY A 444 -16.00 -0.17 -11.03
N SER A 445 -15.28 0.78 -10.42
CA SER A 445 -13.83 0.73 -10.26
C SER A 445 -13.36 -0.28 -9.21
N VAL A 446 -12.07 -0.63 -9.25
CA VAL A 446 -11.41 -1.47 -8.25
C VAL A 446 -11.30 -0.73 -6.92
N ARG A 447 -11.89 -1.28 -5.86
CA ARG A 447 -11.82 -0.73 -4.49
C ARG A 447 -10.65 -1.33 -3.69
N ARG A 448 -10.38 -2.61 -3.88
CA ARG A 448 -9.22 -3.33 -3.34
C ARG A 448 -8.67 -4.22 -4.43
N GLY A 449 -7.38 -4.05 -4.73
CA GLY A 449 -6.69 -4.75 -5.81
C GLY A 449 -6.74 -6.27 -5.67
N GLU A 450 -6.49 -6.97 -6.77
CA GLU A 450 -6.46 -8.41 -6.85
C GLU A 450 -5.54 -9.04 -5.80
N GLN A 451 -6.10 -9.96 -5.02
CA GLN A 451 -5.41 -10.71 -3.98
C GLN A 451 -5.34 -12.17 -4.42
N ARG A 452 -4.13 -12.75 -4.39
CA ARG A 452 -3.89 -14.16 -4.69
C ARG A 452 -3.66 -14.93 -3.41
N GLU A 453 -4.36 -16.05 -3.30
CA GLU A 453 -4.22 -17.03 -2.23
C GLU A 453 -3.93 -18.40 -2.86
N SER A 454 -3.65 -19.41 -2.04
CA SER A 454 -3.24 -20.75 -2.47
C SER A 454 -4.19 -21.43 -3.47
N HIS A 455 -5.49 -21.13 -3.44
CA HIS A 455 -6.51 -21.81 -4.24
C HIS A 455 -7.22 -20.90 -5.27
N GLY A 456 -6.75 -19.67 -5.45
CA GLY A 456 -7.38 -18.74 -6.39
C GLY A 456 -7.00 -17.28 -6.18
N ALA A 457 -7.80 -16.39 -6.77
CA ALA A 457 -7.66 -14.95 -6.58
C ALA A 457 -9.02 -14.28 -6.45
N HIS A 458 -9.05 -13.08 -5.87
CA HIS A 458 -10.25 -12.27 -5.81
C HIS A 458 -9.93 -10.78 -5.87
N THR A 459 -10.86 -9.99 -6.42
CA THR A 459 -10.78 -8.52 -6.44
C THR A 459 -12.06 -7.93 -5.88
N THR A 460 -11.95 -6.86 -5.10
CA THR A 460 -13.12 -6.11 -4.63
C THR A 460 -13.31 -4.85 -5.47
N PHE A 461 -14.50 -4.72 -6.04
CA PHE A 461 -14.93 -3.55 -6.82
C PHE A 461 -15.94 -2.74 -6.01
N GLN A 462 -16.29 -1.55 -6.50
CA GLN A 462 -17.32 -0.70 -5.88
C GLN A 462 -18.66 -1.44 -5.73
N HIS A 463 -19.06 -2.22 -6.74
CA HIS A 463 -20.36 -2.89 -6.80
C HIS A 463 -20.26 -4.43 -6.90
N GLY A 464 -19.36 -5.02 -6.12
CA GLY A 464 -19.28 -6.48 -5.93
C GLY A 464 -17.87 -7.01 -5.82
N ARG A 465 -17.74 -8.33 -5.86
CA ARG A 465 -16.45 -9.03 -5.88
C ARG A 465 -16.43 -10.06 -7.00
N ILE A 466 -15.27 -10.24 -7.63
CA ILE A 466 -15.04 -11.29 -8.63
C ILE A 466 -13.92 -12.18 -8.09
N TYR A 467 -14.12 -13.48 -8.24
CA TYR A 467 -13.26 -14.55 -7.76
C TYR A 467 -12.87 -15.45 -8.92
N THR A 468 -11.66 -15.99 -8.87
CA THR A 468 -11.22 -17.08 -9.74
C THR A 468 -10.61 -18.19 -8.90
N SER A 469 -10.91 -19.43 -9.26
CA SER A 469 -10.33 -20.65 -8.68
C SER A 469 -10.30 -21.74 -9.76
N ALA A 470 -9.90 -22.96 -9.40
CA ALA A 470 -10.00 -24.12 -10.29
C ALA A 470 -11.44 -24.37 -10.80
N ALA A 471 -12.46 -23.94 -10.04
CA ALA A 471 -13.86 -24.09 -10.42
C ALA A 471 -14.34 -23.10 -11.50
N GLY A 472 -13.59 -22.03 -11.77
CA GLY A 472 -13.95 -21.02 -12.77
C GLY A 472 -13.82 -19.58 -12.28
N VAL A 473 -14.56 -18.66 -12.92
CA VAL A 473 -14.62 -17.24 -12.58
C VAL A 473 -16.04 -16.87 -12.19
N PHE A 474 -16.23 -16.46 -10.94
CA PHE A 474 -17.56 -16.18 -10.39
C PHE A 474 -17.60 -14.80 -9.75
N SER A 475 -18.76 -14.16 -9.83
CA SER A 475 -18.97 -12.84 -9.23
C SER A 475 -20.11 -12.86 -8.22
N LEU A 476 -19.91 -12.18 -7.10
CA LEU A 476 -20.93 -11.97 -6.08
C LEU A 476 -21.28 -10.47 -6.02
N ARG A 477 -22.56 -10.16 -6.23
CA ARG A 477 -23.09 -8.79 -6.15
C ARG A 477 -23.36 -8.36 -4.71
N PRO A 478 -23.38 -7.04 -4.41
CA PRO A 478 -23.81 -6.53 -3.13
C PRO A 478 -25.19 -7.09 -2.76
N GLY A 479 -25.28 -7.70 -1.58
CA GLY A 479 -26.49 -8.39 -1.17
C GLY A 479 -26.27 -9.32 0.03
N PRO A 480 -27.33 -9.99 0.49
CA PRO A 480 -27.28 -10.84 1.69
C PRO A 480 -26.21 -11.94 1.63
N ILE A 481 -26.03 -12.56 0.45
CA ILE A 481 -25.05 -13.62 0.23
C ILE A 481 -23.63 -13.09 0.41
N LEU A 482 -23.26 -12.04 -0.33
CA LEU A 482 -21.92 -11.46 -0.23
C LEU A 482 -21.64 -10.97 1.20
N ARG A 483 -22.62 -10.33 1.86
CA ARG A 483 -22.48 -9.89 3.25
C ARG A 483 -22.22 -11.05 4.21
N LYS A 484 -22.92 -12.18 4.06
CA LYS A 484 -22.65 -13.37 4.87
C LYS A 484 -21.28 -13.95 4.59
N PHE A 485 -20.91 -14.07 3.31
CA PHE A 485 -19.63 -14.63 2.92
C PHE A 485 -18.47 -13.84 3.50
N VAL A 486 -18.50 -12.50 3.38
CA VAL A 486 -17.47 -11.61 3.95
C VAL A 486 -17.43 -11.69 5.48
N ARG A 487 -18.58 -11.73 6.18
CA ARG A 487 -18.60 -11.93 7.65
C ARG A 487 -18.03 -13.26 8.10
N GLY A 488 -18.07 -14.28 7.25
CA GLY A 488 -17.50 -15.61 7.50
C GLY A 488 -16.04 -15.74 7.10
N ASN A 489 -15.27 -14.63 7.08
CA ASN A 489 -13.88 -14.58 6.61
C ASN A 489 -13.66 -14.95 5.13
N GLU A 490 -14.71 -14.86 4.31
CA GLU A 490 -14.64 -15.00 2.86
C GLU A 490 -13.93 -16.31 2.42
N VAL A 491 -12.95 -16.22 1.51
CA VAL A 491 -12.20 -17.36 0.98
C VAL A 491 -11.28 -18.00 2.02
N ASN A 492 -10.97 -17.27 3.10
CA ASN A 492 -10.14 -17.74 4.20
C ASN A 492 -10.97 -18.39 5.32
N GLY A 493 -12.30 -18.36 5.23
CA GLY A 493 -13.19 -19.13 6.10
C GLY A 493 -13.54 -20.49 5.48
N ASP A 494 -14.27 -21.32 6.23
CA ASP A 494 -14.57 -22.70 5.81
C ASP A 494 -15.49 -22.85 4.59
N LEU A 495 -15.96 -21.75 3.99
CA LEU A 495 -16.66 -21.81 2.71
C LEU A 495 -15.71 -21.91 1.51
N GLY A 496 -14.50 -21.33 1.60
CA GLY A 496 -13.58 -21.24 0.47
C GLY A 496 -14.16 -20.46 -0.72
N TYR A 497 -13.60 -20.70 -1.91
CA TYR A 497 -13.98 -19.97 -3.13
C TYR A 497 -15.40 -20.29 -3.61
N PRO A 498 -16.12 -19.31 -4.22
CA PRO A 498 -17.36 -19.57 -4.91
C PRO A 498 -17.19 -20.57 -6.06
N THR A 499 -18.19 -21.42 -6.25
CA THR A 499 -18.28 -22.38 -7.36
C THR A 499 -19.50 -22.11 -8.25
N SER A 500 -20.28 -21.07 -7.94
CA SER A 500 -21.36 -20.55 -8.78
C SER A 500 -21.48 -19.03 -8.67
N GLY A 501 -22.15 -18.41 -9.66
CA GLY A 501 -22.74 -17.08 -9.47
C GLY A 501 -23.96 -17.12 -8.54
N ILE A 502 -24.51 -15.95 -8.21
CA ILE A 502 -25.79 -15.85 -7.49
C ILE A 502 -26.94 -16.28 -8.40
N ARG A 503 -27.81 -17.17 -7.91
CA ARG A 503 -28.96 -17.74 -8.64
C ARG A 503 -30.29 -17.31 -8.01
N GLY A 504 -31.29 -17.03 -8.86
CA GLY A 504 -32.71 -16.81 -8.52
C GLY A 504 -33.14 -15.35 -8.30
N PRO A 505 -34.32 -14.91 -8.80
CA PRO A 505 -34.94 -13.65 -8.37
C PRO A 505 -36.31 -13.80 -7.68
N ARG A 506 -36.99 -14.97 -7.72
CA ARG A 506 -38.40 -15.10 -7.31
C ARG A 506 -38.65 -15.17 -5.79
N LYS A 507 -38.14 -16.19 -5.10
CA LYS A 507 -38.42 -16.46 -3.66
C LYS A 507 -37.20 -16.32 -2.75
N GLY A 508 -36.01 -16.14 -3.34
CA GLY A 508 -34.74 -16.05 -2.64
C GLY A 508 -33.54 -16.18 -3.57
N TYR A 509 -32.35 -16.04 -3.00
CA TYR A 509 -31.06 -16.12 -3.68
C TYR A 509 -30.25 -17.31 -3.15
N ALA A 510 -29.43 -17.92 -4.01
CA ALA A 510 -28.46 -18.95 -3.60
C ALA A 510 -27.11 -18.76 -4.29
N ALA A 511 -26.03 -19.13 -3.61
CA ALA A 511 -24.70 -19.28 -4.20
C ALA A 511 -23.98 -20.48 -3.58
N ASP A 512 -23.21 -21.18 -4.41
CA ASP A 512 -22.39 -22.30 -4.01
C ASP A 512 -20.92 -21.88 -3.85
N PHE A 513 -20.27 -22.56 -2.93
CA PHE A 513 -18.88 -22.41 -2.56
C PHE A 513 -18.28 -23.81 -2.38
N ALA A 514 -16.95 -23.91 -2.37
CA ALA A 514 -16.24 -25.19 -2.19
C ALA A 514 -16.70 -25.93 -0.91
N GLY A 515 -16.87 -25.20 0.20
CA GLY A 515 -17.25 -25.75 1.51
C GLY A 515 -18.75 -25.72 1.84
N GLY A 516 -19.62 -25.25 0.93
CA GLY A 516 -21.06 -25.22 1.19
C GLY A 516 -21.86 -24.27 0.31
N SER A 517 -23.10 -23.98 0.73
CA SER A 517 -23.98 -23.03 0.03
C SER A 517 -24.57 -22.01 0.99
N ILE A 518 -24.69 -20.76 0.52
CA ILE A 518 -25.43 -19.71 1.22
C ILE A 518 -26.76 -19.51 0.49
N PHE A 519 -27.84 -19.57 1.25
CA PHE A 519 -29.19 -19.25 0.78
C PHE A 519 -29.71 -18.00 1.48
N TRP A 520 -30.52 -17.22 0.80
CA TRP A 520 -31.32 -16.14 1.40
C TRP A 520 -32.74 -16.25 0.88
N SER A 521 -33.74 -16.07 1.75
CA SER A 521 -35.15 -16.09 1.35
C SER A 521 -35.91 -14.93 1.97
N LYS A 522 -36.96 -14.47 1.27
CA LYS A 522 -37.83 -13.39 1.78
C LYS A 522 -38.56 -13.80 3.08
N ALA A 523 -38.87 -15.09 3.20
CA ALA A 523 -39.59 -15.66 4.35
C ALA A 523 -38.80 -15.59 5.65
N THR A 524 -37.50 -15.83 5.60
CA THR A 524 -36.65 -15.82 6.81
C THR A 524 -35.98 -14.46 7.03
N ARG A 525 -35.91 -13.64 5.95
CA ARG A 525 -35.05 -12.45 5.84
C ARG A 525 -33.58 -12.71 6.24
N ASN A 526 -33.20 -13.98 6.37
CA ASN A 526 -31.92 -14.43 6.90
C ASN A 526 -31.12 -15.16 5.82
N HIS A 527 -29.82 -15.16 6.04
CA HIS A 527 -28.85 -15.84 5.18
C HIS A 527 -28.41 -17.12 5.90
N ILE A 528 -28.65 -18.25 5.27
CA ILE A 528 -28.50 -19.55 5.90
C ILE A 528 -27.43 -20.35 5.19
N LEU A 529 -26.46 -20.75 5.99
CA LEU A 529 -25.37 -21.60 5.58
C LEU A 529 -25.82 -23.06 5.73
N VAL A 530 -25.78 -23.80 4.64
CA VAL A 530 -26.00 -25.26 4.63
C VAL A 530 -24.72 -25.92 4.14
N ARG A 531 -24.23 -26.93 4.86
CA ARG A 531 -22.96 -27.62 4.59
C ARG A 531 -23.09 -29.13 4.74
N SER A 532 -21.99 -29.83 4.40
CA SER A 532 -21.78 -31.25 4.73
C SER A 532 -22.87 -32.18 4.17
N VAL A 533 -23.14 -33.29 4.86
CA VAL A 533 -24.10 -34.33 4.51
C VAL A 533 -25.52 -33.77 4.37
N VAL A 534 -25.88 -32.77 5.19
CA VAL A 534 -27.17 -32.07 5.09
C VAL A 534 -27.29 -31.34 3.75
N LEU A 535 -26.26 -30.62 3.31
CA LEU A 535 -26.26 -29.98 1.99
C LEU A 535 -26.32 -31.01 0.86
N LYS A 536 -25.57 -32.11 0.96
CA LYS A 536 -25.57 -33.18 -0.05
C LYS A 536 -26.98 -33.75 -0.22
N ARG A 537 -27.67 -34.08 0.88
CA ARG A 537 -29.06 -34.56 0.83
C ARG A 537 -30.01 -33.48 0.31
N TYR A 538 -29.89 -32.25 0.80
CA TYR A 538 -30.74 -31.15 0.35
C TYR A 538 -30.63 -30.89 -1.15
N ARG A 539 -29.42 -30.99 -1.73
CA ARG A 539 -29.20 -30.90 -3.18
C ARG A 539 -29.84 -32.06 -3.95
N ALA A 540 -29.81 -33.28 -3.40
CA ALA A 540 -30.52 -34.43 -3.98
C ALA A 540 -32.05 -34.20 -3.99
N GLU A 541 -32.58 -33.47 -3.01
CA GLU A 541 -33.98 -33.00 -2.95
C GLU A 541 -34.22 -31.75 -3.81
N ARG A 542 -33.41 -31.51 -4.86
CA ARG A 542 -33.48 -30.33 -5.75
C ARG A 542 -33.35 -28.97 -5.03
N ALA A 543 -32.76 -28.94 -3.83
CA ALA A 543 -32.50 -27.74 -3.05
C ALA A 543 -33.73 -26.82 -2.93
N ALA A 544 -33.53 -25.50 -3.05
CA ALA A 544 -34.57 -24.50 -2.77
C ALA A 544 -35.74 -24.49 -3.78
N ILE A 545 -35.60 -25.18 -4.92
CA ILE A 545 -36.67 -25.37 -5.91
C ILE A 545 -37.42 -26.70 -5.70
N GLY A 546 -36.95 -27.54 -4.79
CA GLY A 546 -37.56 -28.82 -4.45
C GLY A 546 -38.58 -28.74 -3.31
N PRO A 547 -39.11 -29.90 -2.88
CA PRO A 547 -40.23 -29.98 -1.95
C PRO A 547 -39.95 -29.33 -0.59
N LEU A 548 -38.71 -29.39 -0.09
CA LEU A 548 -38.30 -28.78 1.18
C LEU A 548 -38.36 -27.24 1.17
N GLY A 549 -38.24 -26.61 0.00
CA GLY A 549 -38.11 -25.16 -0.14
C GLY A 549 -36.84 -24.60 0.50
N PHE A 550 -36.78 -23.28 0.71
CA PHE A 550 -35.60 -22.63 1.28
C PHE A 550 -35.33 -23.06 2.73
N PRO A 551 -34.06 -23.08 3.17
CA PRO A 551 -33.74 -23.34 4.56
C PRO A 551 -34.28 -22.23 5.47
N LYS A 552 -34.60 -22.58 6.72
CA LYS A 552 -35.05 -21.70 7.83
C LYS A 552 -33.99 -21.53 8.92
N THR A 553 -33.13 -22.52 9.13
CA THR A 553 -32.04 -22.46 10.14
C THR A 553 -30.70 -22.86 9.52
N ALA A 554 -29.60 -22.33 10.07
CA ALA A 554 -28.28 -22.93 9.83
C ALA A 554 -28.27 -24.39 10.30
N VAL A 555 -27.32 -25.18 9.81
CA VAL A 555 -27.11 -26.54 10.31
C VAL A 555 -26.64 -26.44 11.76
N ILE A 556 -27.46 -26.92 12.69
CA ILE A 556 -27.11 -27.02 14.11
C ILE A 556 -26.48 -28.39 14.33
N THR A 557 -25.23 -28.42 14.74
CA THR A 557 -24.48 -29.65 15.02
C THR A 557 -24.35 -29.86 16.51
N SER A 558 -24.69 -31.06 16.97
CA SER A 558 -24.34 -31.61 18.28
C SER A 558 -23.49 -32.87 18.11
N ASP A 559 -23.08 -33.49 19.23
CA ASP A 559 -22.39 -34.77 19.23
C ASP A 559 -23.25 -35.90 18.65
N LYS A 560 -24.58 -35.77 18.76
CA LYS A 560 -25.54 -36.79 18.33
C LYS A 560 -26.01 -36.58 16.89
N ALA A 561 -26.22 -35.34 16.46
CA ALA A 561 -26.84 -35.09 15.15
C ALA A 561 -26.44 -33.75 14.52
N ALA A 562 -26.68 -33.62 13.22
CA ALA A 562 -26.69 -32.34 12.51
C ALA A 562 -28.09 -32.12 11.92
N ILE A 563 -28.74 -31.01 12.27
CA ILE A 563 -30.15 -30.74 11.93
C ILE A 563 -30.26 -29.40 11.21
N ALA A 564 -31.04 -29.36 10.13
CA ALA A 564 -31.46 -28.12 9.49
C ALA A 564 -32.96 -28.16 9.18
N ARG A 565 -33.64 -27.05 9.51
CA ARG A 565 -35.06 -26.85 9.18
C ARG A 565 -35.19 -26.09 7.86
N PHE A 566 -36.20 -26.44 7.10
CA PHE A 566 -36.56 -25.87 5.80
C PHE A 566 -38.01 -25.37 5.83
N GLN A 567 -38.47 -24.74 4.75
CA GLN A 567 -39.82 -24.19 4.67
C GLN A 567 -40.88 -25.26 4.93
N ASN A 568 -40.71 -26.44 4.32
CA ASN A 568 -41.69 -27.53 4.32
C ASN A 568 -41.09 -28.85 4.84
N GLY A 569 -40.14 -28.78 5.79
CA GLY A 569 -39.56 -29.99 6.37
C GLY A 569 -38.25 -29.80 7.11
N THR A 570 -37.63 -30.90 7.51
CA THR A 570 -36.37 -30.96 8.26
C THR A 570 -35.46 -32.05 7.67
N ILE A 571 -34.16 -31.79 7.62
CA ILE A 571 -33.13 -32.81 7.37
C ILE A 571 -32.35 -33.03 8.66
N THR A 572 -32.23 -34.29 9.06
CA THR A 572 -31.46 -34.73 10.23
C THR A 572 -30.40 -35.74 9.78
N PHE A 573 -29.14 -35.49 10.13
CA PHE A 573 -28.06 -36.46 10.02
C PHE A 573 -27.68 -36.97 11.40
N ASP A 574 -27.90 -38.25 11.65
CA ASP A 574 -27.48 -38.93 12.87
C ASP A 574 -25.99 -39.29 12.77
N ARG A 575 -25.18 -38.82 13.73
CA ARG A 575 -23.73 -39.00 13.69
C ARG A 575 -23.28 -40.39 14.14
N LYS A 576 -24.10 -41.10 14.93
CA LYS A 576 -23.83 -42.45 15.43
C LYS A 576 -24.13 -43.48 14.34
N THR A 577 -25.32 -43.39 13.74
CA THR A 577 -25.77 -44.34 12.71
C THR A 577 -25.37 -43.95 11.29
N LYS A 578 -24.86 -42.72 11.10
CA LYS A 578 -24.57 -42.10 9.80
C LYS A 578 -25.79 -41.99 8.88
N LYS A 579 -27.01 -42.13 9.42
CA LYS A 579 -28.26 -42.07 8.67
C LYS A 579 -28.70 -40.63 8.43
N VAL A 580 -29.19 -40.34 7.22
CA VAL A 580 -29.83 -39.07 6.89
C VAL A 580 -31.33 -39.30 6.73
N THR A 581 -32.13 -38.55 7.47
CA THR A 581 -33.59 -38.60 7.42
C THR A 581 -34.13 -37.25 6.95
N VAL A 582 -35.11 -37.30 6.05
CA VAL A 582 -35.88 -36.13 5.60
C VAL A 582 -37.31 -36.29 6.09
N THR A 583 -37.83 -35.27 6.76
CA THR A 583 -39.23 -35.23 7.23
C THR A 583 -39.90 -34.04 6.61
N TYR A 584 -41.02 -34.25 5.91
CA TYR A 584 -41.82 -33.19 5.31
C TYR A 584 -42.86 -32.67 6.32
N SER A 585 -43.23 -31.39 6.19
CA SER A 585 -44.23 -30.72 7.04
C SER A 585 -45.48 -30.38 6.27
#